data_AF-A0A364K9R9-F1
#
_entry.id   AF-A0A364K9R9-F1
#
_cell.length_a   1.000
_cell.length_b   1.000
_cell.length_c   1.000
_cell.angle_alpha   90.00
_cell.angle_beta   90.00
_cell.angle_gamma   90.00
#
_symmetry.space_group_name_H-M   'P 1'
#
loop_
_entity.id
_entity.type
_entity.pdbx_description
1 polymer ?
#
loop_
_entity_poly.entity_id
_entity_poly.type
_entity_poly.pdbx_seq_one_letter_code
_entity_poly.pdbx_strand_id
1 'polypeptide(L)'
;MSFVDQVYSLYRDQLTDDEEDAVIIVLSILEDHSREDIMSLIGNMNDDEVMQMMGIYLVEMLKLKMIQDGKLPPRKTSILH
;
A
#
# COMPACT_ATOMS: atom_id res chain seq x y z
N MET A 1 12.63 6.92 1.33
CA MET A 1 12.35 5.49 1.54
C MET A 1 12.32 5.12 3.03
N SER A 2 12.37 6.09 3.96
CA SER A 2 12.71 5.80 5.36
C SER A 2 11.68 4.95 6.09
N PHE A 3 10.39 5.08 5.79
CA PHE A 3 9.33 4.31 6.45
C PHE A 3 9.26 2.87 5.92
N VAL A 4 9.34 2.68 4.60
CA VAL A 4 9.38 1.33 3.99
C VAL A 4 10.60 0.56 4.48
N ASP A 5 11.76 1.22 4.56
CA ASP A 5 12.99 0.60 5.07
C ASP A 5 12.86 0.21 6.55
N GLN A 6 12.18 1.02 7.37
CA GLN A 6 11.89 0.71 8.77
C GLN A 6 10.94 -0.47 8.92
N VAL A 7 9.83 -0.48 8.16
CA VAL A 7 8.88 -1.60 8.14
C VAL A 7 9.59 -2.87 7.68
N TYR A 8 10.32 -2.81 6.56
CA TYR A 8 11.07 -3.96 6.08
C TYR A 8 12.09 -4.44 7.13
N SER A 9 12.81 -3.54 7.80
CA SER A 9 13.74 -3.93 8.86
C SER A 9 13.09 -4.63 10.06
N LEU A 10 11.85 -4.26 10.42
CA LEU A 10 11.12 -4.84 11.54
C LEU A 10 10.52 -6.22 11.21
N TYR A 11 10.09 -6.40 9.96
CA TYR A 11 9.33 -7.57 9.53
C TYR A 11 10.10 -8.48 8.56
N ARG A 12 11.38 -8.20 8.25
CA ARG A 12 12.17 -9.00 7.28
C ARG A 12 12.23 -10.50 7.56
N ASP A 13 12.16 -10.89 8.83
CA ASP A 13 12.23 -12.29 9.24
C ASP A 13 10.84 -12.97 9.20
N GLN A 14 9.78 -12.17 9.04
CA GLN A 14 8.39 -12.61 8.88
C GLN A 14 7.92 -12.56 7.42
N LEU A 15 8.61 -11.79 6.57
CA LEU A 15 8.44 -11.82 5.12
C LEU A 15 9.01 -13.12 4.58
N THR A 16 8.16 -14.07 4.22
CA THR A 16 8.57 -15.30 3.52
C THR A 16 8.62 -15.06 1.99
N ASP A 17 8.67 -16.12 1.18
CA ASP A 17 8.66 -16.02 -0.29
C ASP A 17 7.26 -15.68 -0.88
N ASP A 18 6.27 -15.33 -0.04
CA ASP A 18 4.91 -14.99 -0.47
C ASP A 18 4.64 -13.47 -0.45
N GLU A 19 4.14 -12.94 -1.57
CA GLU A 19 3.72 -11.53 -1.67
C GLU A 19 2.56 -11.20 -0.72
N GLU A 20 1.77 -12.20 -0.30
CA GLU A 20 0.67 -12.05 0.65
C GLU A 20 1.15 -11.62 2.05
N ASP A 21 2.35 -12.01 2.47
CA ASP A 21 2.91 -11.64 3.79
C ASP A 21 3.11 -10.13 3.90
N ALA A 22 3.59 -9.50 2.82
CA ALA A 22 3.81 -8.06 2.79
C ALA A 22 2.48 -7.29 2.91
N VAL A 23 1.40 -7.82 2.33
CA VAL A 23 0.06 -7.23 2.42
C VAL A 23 -0.45 -7.31 3.86
N ILE A 24 -0.34 -8.49 4.50
CA ILE A 24 -0.78 -8.70 5.88
C ILE A 24 -0.05 -7.76 6.84
N ILE A 25 1.28 -7.66 6.71
CA ILE A 25 2.09 -6.77 7.55
C ILE A 25 1.66 -5.31 7.40
N VAL A 26 1.47 -4.85 6.16
CA VAL A 26 1.02 -3.46 5.91
C VAL A 26 -0.36 -3.23 6.50
N LEU A 27 -1.30 -4.17 6.34
CA LEU A 27 -2.64 -4.05 6.91
C LEU A 27 -2.60 -3.99 8.44
N SER A 28 -1.83 -4.87 9.10
CA SER A 28 -1.68 -4.86 10.55
C SER A 28 -1.06 -3.56 11.06
N ILE A 29 -0.08 -2.99 10.36
CA ILE A 29 0.49 -1.68 10.72
C ILE A 29 -0.61 -0.61 10.62
N LEU A 30 -1.37 -0.59 9.53
CA LEU A 30 -2.38 0.46 9.30
C LEU A 30 -3.60 0.33 10.22
N GLU A 31 -3.95 -0.88 10.68
CA GLU A 31 -5.12 -1.15 11.53
C GLU A 31 -5.02 -0.44 12.89
N ASP A 32 -3.81 -0.36 13.46
CA ASP A 32 -3.56 0.27 14.76
C ASP A 32 -3.40 1.81 14.69
N HIS A 33 -3.37 2.39 13.48
CA HIS A 33 -3.10 3.81 13.28
C HIS A 33 -4.38 4.63 13.10
N SER A 34 -4.48 5.74 13.84
CA SER A 34 -5.52 6.73 13.58
C SER A 34 -5.24 7.48 12.28
N ARG A 35 -6.25 8.18 11.77
CA ARG A 35 -6.08 9.08 10.61
C ARG A 35 -4.98 10.12 10.85
N GLU A 36 -4.84 10.62 12.08
CA GLU A 36 -3.79 11.60 12.41
C GLU A 36 -2.40 10.98 12.32
N ASP A 37 -2.24 9.73 12.77
CA ASP A 37 -0.97 9.02 12.70
C ASP A 37 -0.55 8.78 11.24
N ILE A 38 -1.50 8.37 10.39
CA ILE A 38 -1.26 8.22 8.94
C ILE A 38 -0.86 9.55 8.30
N MET A 39 -1.54 10.66 8.65
CA MET A 39 -1.19 11.98 8.13
C MET A 39 0.19 12.44 8.60
N SER A 40 0.61 12.08 9.81
CA SER A 40 1.96 12.32 10.32
C SER A 40 3.01 11.54 9.52
N LEU A 41 2.76 10.26 9.23
CA LEU A 41 3.63 9.43 8.39
C LEU A 41 3.79 10.02 6.99
N ILE A 42 2.70 10.43 6.35
CA ILE A 42 2.72 11.09 5.03
C ILE A 42 3.48 12.42 5.10
N GLY A 43 3.30 13.20 6.17
CA GLY A 43 4.01 14.47 6.37
C GLY A 43 5.53 14.33 6.51
N ASN A 44 6.03 13.14 6.87
CA ASN A 44 7.46 12.83 6.97
C ASN A 44 8.06 12.28 5.66
N MET A 45 7.24 12.03 4.64
CA MET A 45 7.72 11.61 3.31
C MET A 45 8.29 12.80 2.55
N ASN A 46 9.25 12.55 1.67
CA ASN A 46 9.71 13.58 0.73
C ASN A 46 8.71 13.75 -0.45
N ASP A 47 8.90 14.81 -1.24
CA ASP A 47 7.99 15.13 -2.34
C ASP A 47 7.85 13.99 -3.36
N ASP A 48 8.94 13.30 -3.68
CA ASP A 48 8.93 12.17 -4.64
C ASP A 48 8.13 10.99 -4.09
N GLU A 49 8.25 10.69 -2.80
CA GLU A 49 7.50 9.64 -2.11
C GLU A 49 6.00 9.97 -2.07
N VAL A 50 5.64 11.22 -1.79
CA VAL A 50 4.23 11.66 -1.82
C VAL A 50 3.65 11.55 -3.23
N MET A 51 4.41 11.96 -4.25
CA MET A 51 3.98 11.84 -5.65
C MET A 51 3.84 10.39 -6.08
N GLN A 52 4.76 9.50 -5.67
CA GLN A 52 4.67 8.07 -5.93
C GLN A 52 3.46 7.44 -5.24
N MET A 53 3.24 7.72 -3.95
CA MET A 53 2.08 7.24 -3.18
C MET A 53 0.78 7.64 -3.87
N MET A 54 0.65 8.92 -4.22
CA MET A 54 -0.54 9.43 -4.89
C MET A 54 -0.72 8.83 -6.29
N GLY A 55 0.37 8.68 -7.04
CA GLY A 55 0.36 8.06 -8.36
C GLY A 55 -0.13 6.61 -8.34
N ILE A 56 0.37 5.80 -7.41
CA ILE A 56 -0.06 4.40 -7.23
C ILE A 56 -1.55 4.35 -6.89
N TYR A 57 -1.99 5.14 -5.90
CA TYR A 57 -3.40 5.22 -5.51
C TYR A 57 -4.30 5.57 -6.71
N LEU A 58 -3.97 6.63 -7.44
CA LEU A 58 -4.78 7.08 -8.58
C LEU A 58 -4.83 6.03 -9.70
N VAL A 59 -3.72 5.36 -9.98
CA VAL A 59 -3.65 4.29 -10.99
C VAL A 59 -4.56 3.12 -10.60
N GLU A 60 -4.50 2.65 -9.36
CA GLU A 60 -5.34 1.54 -8.90
C GLU A 60 -6.83 1.91 -8.90
N MET A 61 -7.17 3.12 -8.44
CA MET A 61 -8.56 3.61 -8.50
C MET A 61 -9.06 3.76 -9.94
N LEU A 62 -8.20 4.17 -10.88
CA LEU A 62 -8.57 4.28 -12.29
C LEU A 62 -8.80 2.89 -12.91
N LYS A 63 -7.94 1.91 -12.60
CA LYS A 63 -8.13 0.52 -13.02
C LYS A 63 -9.47 -0.04 -12.53
N LEU A 64 -9.84 0.21 -11.27
CA LEU A 64 -11.14 -0.20 -10.73
C LEU A 64 -12.31 0.40 -11.52
N LYS A 65 -12.25 1.70 -11.83
CA LYS A 65 -13.27 2.34 -12.69
C LYS A 65 -13.32 1.73 -14.09
N MET A 66 -12.16 1.45 -14.69
CA MET A 66 -12.08 0.80 -16.00
C MET A 66 -12.68 -0.62 -15.99
N ILE A 67 -12.51 -1.37 -14.91
CA ILE A 67 -13.15 -2.69 -14.72
C ILE A 67 -14.67 -2.53 -14.61
N GLN A 68 -15.15 -1.57 -13.82
CA GLN A 68 -16.59 -1.27 -13.69
C GLN A 68 -17.21 -0.88 -15.03
N ASP A 69 -16.47 -0.15 -15.87
CA ASP A 69 -16.86 0.21 -17.24
C ASP A 69 -16.72 -0.94 -18.25
N GLY A 70 -16.20 -2.11 -17.84
CA GLY A 70 -15.95 -3.26 -18.72
C GLY A 70 -14.78 -3.07 -19.70
N LYS A 71 -13.93 -2.05 -19.49
CA LYS A 71 -12.74 -1.76 -20.32
C LYS A 71 -11.54 -2.64 -19.97
N LEU A 72 -11.52 -3.20 -18.76
CA LEU A 72 -10.53 -4.18 -18.30
C LEU A 72 -11.25 -5.40 -17.73
N PRO A 73 -10.67 -6.61 -17.85
CA PRO A 73 -11.21 -7.78 -17.17
C PRO A 73 -11.11 -7.61 -15.65
N PRO A 74 -12.07 -8.13 -14.87
CA PRO A 74 -11.95 -8.19 -13.42
C PRO A 74 -10.71 -9.01 -13.06
N ARG A 75 -9.75 -8.38 -12.39
CA ARG A 75 -8.55 -9.07 -11.88
C ARG A 75 -8.96 -9.86 -10.64
N LYS A 76 -8.35 -11.03 -10.41
CA LYS A 76 -8.26 -11.58 -9.05
C LYS A 76 -7.43 -10.59 -8.25
N THR A 77 -8.06 -9.72 -7.48
CA THR A 77 -7.39 -8.79 -6.58
C THR A 77 -6.77 -9.60 -5.45
N SER A 78 -5.45 -9.84 -5.49
CA SER A 78 -4.68 -10.42 -4.37
C SER A 78 -4.51 -9.47 -3.17
N ILE A 79 -5.20 -8.33 -3.16
CA ILE A 79 -5.06 -7.33 -2.08
C ILE A 79 -6.15 -7.51 -1.00
N LEU A 80 -7.17 -8.34 -1.25
CA LEU A 80 -8.28 -8.55 -0.32
C LEU A 80 -8.82 -9.98 -0.46
N HIS A 81 -8.35 -10.91 0.38
CA HIS A 81 -9.06 -12.13 0.77
C HIS A 81 -8.89 -12.34 2.27
#